data_AF-A0A497PYQ5-F1
#
_entry.id   AF-A0A497PYQ5-F1
#
_cell.length_a   1.000
_cell.length_b   1.000
_cell.length_c   1.000
_cell.angle_alpha   90.00
_cell.angle_beta   90.00
_cell.angle_gamma   90.00
#
_symmetry.space_group_name_H-M   'P 1'
#
loop_
_entity.id
_entity.type
_entity.pdbx_description
1 polymer ?
#
loop_
_entity_poly.entity_id
_entity_poly.type
_entity_poly.pdbx_seq_one_letter_code
_entity_poly.pdbx_strand_id
1 'polypeptide(L)'
;MLQIPILDWTLADLMAFFQNDWNLAWVLILSGGLTAIWLFGEITDPIPVVRTIFDGLVAIGTYLGFFVGILDLFVGYVVWNVQPAAGIIAGVLIVMGFSLVMRVLTKFPLALIFALAVAVFGTSTVYGFLQPYTSMIGLGDIIAQVISVKGLIVIGFIIFCVVYVLSDLLIKVMALIGKVFASKPVSVLVGLVAIAVGVLVLLNPALLGLVAWP
;
A
#
# COMPACT_ATOMS: atom_id res chain seq x y z
N MET A 1 6.77 29.18 -14.56
CA MET A 1 6.07 28.00 -14.03
C MET A 1 7.12 26.93 -13.83
N LEU A 2 7.34 26.46 -12.60
CA LEU A 2 8.33 25.42 -12.32
C LEU A 2 7.78 24.10 -12.91
N GLN A 3 8.22 23.72 -14.11
CA GLN A 3 7.96 22.39 -14.65
C GLN A 3 8.86 21.42 -13.89
N ILE A 4 8.28 20.67 -12.96
CA ILE A 4 8.96 19.57 -12.29
C ILE A 4 8.81 18.37 -13.23
N PRO A 5 9.87 17.92 -13.93
CA PRO A 5 9.74 16.98 -15.05
C PRO A 5 9.07 15.65 -14.68
N ILE A 6 9.20 15.22 -13.42
CA ILE A 6 8.64 13.97 -12.89
C ILE A 6 7.11 14.00 -12.79
N LEU A 7 6.48 15.18 -12.66
CA LEU A 7 5.02 15.29 -12.59
C LEU A 7 4.34 15.13 -13.97
N ASP A 8 5.13 15.22 -15.05
CA ASP A 8 4.65 15.07 -16.44
C ASP A 8 4.93 13.67 -17.01
N TRP A 9 5.50 12.75 -16.21
CA TRP A 9 5.84 11.41 -16.67
C TRP A 9 4.59 10.55 -16.89
N THR A 10 4.54 9.87 -18.02
CA THR A 10 3.53 8.84 -18.26
C THR A 10 3.91 7.55 -17.51
N LEU A 11 2.95 6.63 -17.40
CA LEU A 11 3.22 5.31 -16.82
C LEU A 11 4.33 4.58 -17.60
N ALA A 12 4.39 4.74 -18.91
CA ALA A 12 5.42 4.13 -19.75
C ALA A 12 6.81 4.68 -19.44
N ASP A 13 6.93 5.99 -19.22
CA ASP A 13 8.20 6.64 -18.84
C ASP A 13 8.69 6.14 -17.47
N LEU A 14 7.76 5.98 -16.53
CA LEU A 14 8.04 5.38 -15.22
C LEU A 14 8.51 3.92 -15.33
N MET A 15 7.87 3.12 -16.18
CA MET A 15 8.30 1.73 -16.41
C MET A 15 9.71 1.68 -17.02
N ALA A 16 9.98 2.51 -18.03
CA ALA A 16 11.29 2.59 -18.68
C ALA A 16 12.40 3.02 -17.69
N PHE A 17 12.10 3.91 -16.74
CA PHE A 17 13.06 4.31 -15.70
C PHE A 17 13.53 3.12 -14.85
N PHE A 18 12.65 2.16 -14.56
CA PHE A 18 12.98 0.97 -13.77
C PHE A 18 13.54 -0.20 -14.58
N GLN A 19 13.52 -0.11 -15.92
CA GLN A 19 14.20 -1.06 -16.83
C GLN A 19 15.70 -0.77 -16.89
N ASN A 20 16.32 -0.66 -15.72
CA ASN A 20 17.74 -0.38 -15.59
C ASN A 20 18.27 -1.10 -14.34
N ASP A 21 19.32 -1.91 -14.52
CA ASP A 21 19.90 -2.72 -13.43
C ASP A 21 20.35 -1.88 -12.24
N TRP A 22 20.89 -0.69 -12.49
CA TRP A 22 21.35 0.22 -11.45
C TRP A 22 20.17 0.72 -10.62
N ASN A 23 19.11 1.23 -11.27
CA ASN A 23 17.93 1.73 -10.58
C ASN A 23 17.22 0.62 -9.80
N LEU A 24 17.08 -0.56 -10.41
CA LEU A 24 16.51 -1.75 -9.80
C LEU A 24 17.29 -2.17 -8.54
N ALA A 25 18.62 -2.21 -8.62
CA ALA A 25 19.47 -2.55 -7.49
C ALA A 25 19.35 -1.54 -6.34
N TRP A 26 19.33 -0.25 -6.65
CA TRP A 26 19.15 0.79 -5.62
C TRP A 26 17.78 0.73 -4.96
N VAL A 27 16.73 0.43 -5.72
CA VAL A 27 15.40 0.19 -5.15
C VAL A 27 15.49 -0.94 -4.13
N LEU A 28 16.01 -2.12 -4.52
CA LEU A 28 16.18 -3.27 -3.63
C LEU A 28 17.02 -2.98 -2.37
N ILE A 29 18.12 -2.26 -2.52
CA ILE A 29 19.03 -1.95 -1.40
C ILE A 29 18.40 -0.93 -0.45
N LEU A 30 17.76 0.12 -0.98
CA LEU A 30 17.16 1.17 -0.14
C LEU A 30 15.87 0.70 0.53
N SER A 31 14.99 -0.02 -0.18
CA SER A 31 13.79 -0.61 0.43
C SER A 31 14.14 -1.76 1.37
N GLY A 32 15.18 -2.53 1.05
CA GLY A 32 15.79 -3.52 1.95
C GLY A 32 16.37 -2.90 3.23
N GLY A 33 17.03 -1.74 3.10
CA GLY A 33 17.50 -0.95 4.23
C GLY A 33 16.37 -0.41 5.10
N LEU A 34 15.29 0.09 4.48
CA LEU A 34 14.09 0.55 5.19
C LEU A 34 13.38 -0.58 5.95
N THR A 35 13.28 -1.76 5.35
CA THR A 35 12.72 -2.95 6.02
C THR A 35 13.63 -3.45 7.15
N ALA A 36 14.96 -3.37 6.98
CA ALA A 36 15.95 -3.76 7.96
C ALA A 36 16.24 -2.69 9.03
N ILE A 37 15.71 -1.46 8.90
CA ILE A 37 15.99 -0.34 9.81
C ILE A 37 15.67 -0.66 11.29
N TRP A 38 14.74 -1.59 11.48
CA TRP A 38 14.31 -2.08 12.78
C TRP A 38 15.33 -2.99 13.47
N LEU A 39 16.27 -3.59 12.73
CA LEU A 39 17.44 -4.26 13.30
C LEU A 39 18.28 -3.27 14.13
N PHE A 40 18.41 -2.03 13.64
CA PHE A 40 19.19 -1.01 14.32
C PHE A 40 18.51 -0.49 15.59
N GLY A 41 17.17 -0.42 15.63
CA GLY A 41 16.45 -0.08 16.86
C GLY A 41 16.74 -1.06 18.01
N GLU A 42 16.75 -2.37 17.72
CA GLU A 42 17.01 -3.40 18.75
C GLU A 42 18.48 -3.44 19.20
N ILE A 43 19.42 -3.17 18.28
CA ILE A 43 20.85 -3.17 18.58
C ILE A 43 21.26 -1.89 19.33
N THR A 44 20.58 -0.77 19.09
CA THR A 44 20.92 0.54 19.68
C THR A 44 20.15 0.89 20.94
N ASP A 45 19.19 0.05 21.34
CA ASP A 45 18.44 0.12 22.61
C ASP A 45 19.29 0.36 23.88
N PRO A 46 20.54 -0.15 24.02
CA PRO A 46 21.36 0.16 25.20
C PRO A 46 21.90 1.59 25.28
N ILE A 47 21.77 2.43 24.23
CA ILE A 47 22.34 3.79 24.21
C ILE A 47 21.22 4.85 24.06
N PRO A 48 20.89 5.63 25.12
CA PRO A 48 19.70 6.48 25.17
C PRO A 48 19.67 7.63 24.14
N VAL A 49 20.82 8.19 23.77
CA VAL A 49 20.91 9.26 22.76
C VAL A 49 20.69 8.72 21.35
N VAL A 50 21.25 7.54 21.06
CA VAL A 50 21.13 6.87 19.77
C VAL A 50 19.69 6.39 19.58
N ARG A 51 19.08 5.81 20.63
CA ARG A 51 17.67 5.40 20.64
C ARG A 51 16.71 6.49 20.16
N THR A 52 16.84 7.71 20.65
CA THR A 52 15.92 8.81 20.31
C THR A 52 15.96 9.17 18.81
N ILE A 53 17.17 9.12 18.22
CA ILE A 53 17.36 9.40 16.79
C ILE A 53 16.77 8.26 15.94
N PHE A 54 17.03 7.01 16.32
CA PHE A 54 16.53 5.85 15.59
C PHE A 54 15.00 5.68 15.74
N ASP A 55 14.41 6.03 16.88
CA ASP A 55 12.95 6.04 17.07
C ASP A 55 12.26 7.04 16.11
N GLY A 56 12.87 8.22 15.91
CA GLY A 56 12.41 9.20 14.92
C GLY A 56 12.54 8.69 13.49
N LEU A 57 13.66 8.05 13.16
CA LEU A 57 13.90 7.44 11.85
C LEU A 57 12.93 6.30 11.55
N VAL A 58 12.59 5.51 12.57
CA VAL A 58 11.60 4.43 12.51
C VAL A 58 10.19 4.97 12.27
N ALA A 59 9.83 6.08 12.91
CA ALA A 59 8.53 6.73 12.69
C ALA A 59 8.40 7.25 11.26
N ILE A 60 9.41 7.97 10.76
CA ILE A 60 9.45 8.49 9.39
C ILE A 60 9.49 7.34 8.38
N GLY A 61 10.35 6.35 8.61
CA GLY A 61 10.49 5.15 7.79
C GLY A 61 9.22 4.31 7.73
N THR A 62 8.36 4.36 8.75
CA THR A 62 7.04 3.71 8.71
C THR A 62 6.14 4.36 7.67
N TYR A 63 6.04 5.70 7.64
CA TYR A 63 5.19 6.39 6.66
C TYR A 63 5.78 6.38 5.25
N LEU A 64 7.09 6.60 5.12
CA LEU A 64 7.78 6.48 3.83
C LEU A 64 7.72 5.05 3.29
N GLY A 65 7.82 4.05 4.18
CA GLY A 65 7.72 2.65 3.84
C GLY A 65 6.44 2.28 3.10
N PHE A 66 5.30 2.93 3.38
CA PHE A 66 4.07 2.69 2.63
C PHE A 66 4.21 3.05 1.15
N PHE A 67 4.73 4.24 0.85
CA PHE A 67 4.92 4.70 -0.53
C PHE A 67 6.01 3.91 -1.24
N VAL A 68 7.11 3.63 -0.55
CA VAL A 68 8.19 2.78 -1.06
C VAL A 68 7.67 1.36 -1.33
N GLY A 69 6.81 0.81 -0.48
CA GLY A 69 6.26 -0.52 -0.70
C GLY A 69 5.30 -0.60 -1.88
N ILE A 70 4.52 0.46 -2.15
CA ILE A 70 3.73 0.57 -3.39
C ILE A 70 4.67 0.63 -4.60
N LEU A 71 5.76 1.39 -4.49
CA LEU A 71 6.77 1.47 -5.55
C LEU A 71 7.41 0.10 -5.80
N ASP A 72 7.80 -0.63 -4.76
CA ASP A 72 8.40 -1.96 -4.87
C ASP A 72 7.45 -2.95 -5.56
N LEU A 73 6.14 -2.91 -5.23
CA LEU A 73 5.14 -3.73 -5.92
C LEU A 73 5.04 -3.39 -7.41
N PHE A 74 5.11 -2.10 -7.75
CA PHE A 74 5.11 -1.64 -9.13
C PHE A 74 6.38 -2.08 -9.88
N VAL A 75 7.56 -1.89 -9.29
CA VAL A 75 8.84 -2.31 -9.89
C VAL A 75 8.88 -3.84 -10.05
N GLY A 76 8.39 -4.59 -9.06
CA GLY A 76 8.26 -6.04 -9.14
C GLY A 76 7.35 -6.48 -10.29
N TYR A 77 6.25 -5.77 -10.51
CA TYR A 77 5.38 -5.99 -11.67
C TYR A 77 6.10 -5.69 -13.00
N VAL A 78 6.87 -4.59 -13.09
CA VAL A 78 7.65 -4.27 -14.30
C VAL A 78 8.65 -5.39 -14.60
N VAL A 79 9.42 -5.82 -13.59
CA VAL A 79 10.40 -6.90 -13.75
C VAL A 79 9.72 -8.19 -14.20
N TRP A 80 8.60 -8.57 -13.60
CA TRP A 80 7.87 -9.79 -13.98
C TRP A 80 7.41 -9.79 -15.44
N ASN A 81 6.94 -8.64 -15.94
CA ASN A 81 6.44 -8.54 -17.32
C ASN A 81 7.55 -8.42 -18.35
N VAL A 82 8.62 -7.70 -18.03
CA VAL A 82 9.69 -7.36 -18.99
C VAL A 82 10.81 -8.40 -18.96
N GLN A 83 11.06 -9.01 -17.79
CA GLN A 83 12.10 -9.99 -17.54
C GLN A 83 11.52 -11.19 -16.78
N PRO A 84 10.68 -12.03 -17.41
CA PRO A 84 10.02 -13.16 -16.74
C PRO A 84 11.01 -14.20 -16.19
N ALA A 85 12.24 -14.25 -16.73
CA ALA A 85 13.33 -15.07 -16.22
C ALA A 85 13.88 -14.57 -14.86
N ALA A 86 13.71 -13.28 -14.53
CA ALA A 86 14.14 -12.65 -13.29
C ALA A 86 13.11 -12.80 -12.15
N GLY A 87 12.48 -13.97 -12.06
CA GLY A 87 11.39 -14.24 -11.11
C GLY A 87 11.79 -14.09 -9.64
N ILE A 88 13.07 -14.31 -9.30
CA ILE A 88 13.58 -14.12 -7.93
C ILE A 88 13.52 -12.64 -7.54
N ILE A 89 13.95 -11.74 -8.43
CA ILE A 89 13.94 -10.30 -8.17
C ILE A 89 12.50 -9.80 -8.03
N ALA A 90 11.63 -10.18 -8.98
CA ALA A 90 10.22 -9.81 -8.92
C ALA A 90 9.55 -10.31 -7.63
N GLY A 91 9.83 -11.55 -7.24
CA GLY A 91 9.31 -12.14 -5.99
C GLY A 91 9.79 -11.40 -4.75
N VAL A 92 11.07 -11.06 -4.66
CA VAL A 92 11.64 -10.32 -3.52
C VAL A 92 11.06 -8.91 -3.43
N LEU A 93 10.94 -8.19 -4.55
CA LEU A 93 10.30 -6.87 -4.58
C LEU A 93 8.83 -6.93 -4.15
N ILE A 94 8.07 -7.92 -4.63
CA ILE A 94 6.65 -8.06 -4.26
C ILE A 94 6.50 -8.38 -2.77
N VAL A 95 7.28 -9.32 -2.24
CA VAL A 95 7.22 -9.69 -0.82
C VAL A 95 7.64 -8.53 0.08
N MET A 96 8.68 -7.80 -0.31
CA MET A 96 9.14 -6.61 0.40
C MET A 96 8.12 -5.48 0.35
N GLY A 97 7.60 -5.17 -0.84
CA GLY A 97 6.60 -4.13 -1.02
C GLY A 97 5.32 -4.42 -0.24
N PHE A 98 4.86 -5.68 -0.28
CA PHE A 98 3.74 -6.14 0.52
C PHE A 98 4.01 -6.00 2.03
N SER A 99 5.19 -6.41 2.51
CA SER A 99 5.57 -6.28 3.92
C SER A 99 5.54 -4.82 4.41
N LEU A 100 6.11 -3.91 3.61
CA LEU A 100 6.15 -2.48 3.91
C LEU A 100 4.75 -1.84 3.92
N VAL A 101 3.92 -2.15 2.93
CA VAL A 101 2.54 -1.63 2.83
C VAL A 101 1.69 -2.15 4.00
N MET A 102 1.69 -3.47 4.21
CA MET A 102 0.85 -4.11 5.22
C MET A 102 1.15 -3.62 6.64
N ARG A 103 2.41 -3.29 6.92
CA ARG A 103 2.80 -2.71 8.21
C ARG A 103 2.05 -1.42 8.53
N VAL A 104 1.87 -0.52 7.56
CA VAL A 104 1.11 0.73 7.77
C VAL A 104 -0.39 0.47 7.81
N LEU A 105 -0.89 -0.38 6.91
CA LEU A 105 -2.31 -0.74 6.86
C LEU A 105 -2.81 -1.34 8.18
N THR A 106 -1.96 -2.06 8.93
CA THR A 106 -2.33 -2.61 10.25
C THR A 106 -2.54 -1.56 11.35
N LYS A 107 -1.99 -0.35 11.19
CA LYS A 107 -2.10 0.74 12.18
C LYS A 107 -3.19 1.74 11.84
N PHE A 108 -3.63 1.78 10.59
CA PHE A 108 -4.61 2.75 10.11
C PHE A 108 -6.02 2.15 10.12
N PRO A 109 -7.05 2.86 10.63
CA PRO A 109 -8.43 2.36 10.66
C PRO A 109 -9.08 2.43 9.27
N LEU A 110 -8.53 1.70 8.30
CA LEU A 110 -9.02 1.64 6.91
C LEU A 110 -10.48 1.20 6.83
N ALA A 111 -10.93 0.36 7.77
CA ALA A 111 -12.32 -0.12 7.83
C ALA A 111 -13.28 1.05 7.94
N LEU A 112 -12.92 2.05 8.76
CA LEU A 112 -13.74 3.21 9.02
C LEU A 112 -13.80 4.10 7.78
N ILE A 113 -12.66 4.35 7.14
CA ILE A 113 -12.58 5.23 5.96
C ILE A 113 -13.30 4.58 4.77
N PHE A 114 -13.09 3.28 4.56
CA PHE A 114 -13.73 2.56 3.48
C PHE A 114 -15.24 2.44 3.69
N ALA A 115 -15.68 2.07 4.90
CA ALA A 115 -17.11 2.02 5.22
C ALA A 115 -17.78 3.38 5.09
N LEU A 116 -17.10 4.47 5.48
CA LEU A 116 -17.62 5.82 5.32
C LEU A 116 -17.72 6.22 3.85
N ALA A 117 -16.69 5.94 3.04
CA ALA A 117 -16.71 6.22 1.60
C ALA A 117 -17.85 5.47 0.90
N VAL A 118 -18.02 4.17 1.19
CA VAL A 118 -19.10 3.35 0.64
C VAL A 118 -20.47 3.81 1.15
N ALA A 119 -20.60 4.25 2.39
CA ALA A 119 -21.85 4.79 2.93
C ALA A 119 -22.26 6.11 2.26
N VAL A 120 -21.31 7.00 2.01
CA VAL A 120 -21.55 8.25 1.28
C VAL A 120 -21.93 7.97 -0.16
N PHE A 121 -21.24 7.05 -0.82
CA PHE A 121 -21.56 6.66 -2.20
C PHE A 121 -22.90 5.91 -2.31
N GLY A 122 -23.19 5.04 -1.34
CA GLY A 122 -24.45 4.31 -1.25
C GLY A 122 -25.64 5.23 -1.04
N THR A 123 -25.53 6.20 -0.13
CA THR A 123 -26.60 7.19 0.09
C THR A 123 -26.82 8.11 -1.09
N SER A 124 -25.75 8.58 -1.75
CA SER A 124 -25.88 9.39 -2.96
C SER A 124 -26.51 8.62 -4.13
N THR A 125 -26.19 7.32 -4.26
CA THR A 125 -26.82 6.44 -5.26
C THR A 125 -28.29 6.22 -4.97
N VAL A 126 -28.66 5.97 -3.71
CA VAL A 126 -30.07 5.82 -3.28
C VAL A 126 -30.86 7.10 -3.55
N TYR A 127 -30.27 8.26 -3.26
CA TYR A 127 -30.87 9.56 -3.60
C TYR A 127 -31.13 9.69 -5.11
N GLY A 128 -30.09 9.48 -5.92
CA GLY A 128 -30.19 9.62 -7.38
C GLY A 128 -31.18 8.64 -8.01
N PHE A 129 -31.29 7.42 -7.47
CA PHE A 129 -32.20 6.41 -7.98
C PHE A 129 -33.67 6.65 -7.56
N LEU A 130 -33.92 7.12 -6.34
CA LEU A 130 -35.28 7.30 -5.82
C LEU A 130 -35.90 8.65 -6.18
N GLN A 131 -35.09 9.68 -6.47
CA GLN A 131 -35.58 11.04 -6.79
C GLN A 131 -36.66 11.08 -7.90
N PRO A 132 -36.55 10.33 -9.02
CA PRO A 132 -37.55 10.35 -10.09
C PRO A 132 -38.93 9.80 -9.67
N TYR A 133 -38.99 8.96 -8.64
CA TYR A 133 -40.22 8.29 -8.20
C TYR A 133 -41.03 9.09 -7.17
N THR A 134 -40.53 10.26 -6.77
CA THR A 134 -41.23 11.16 -5.83
C THR A 134 -42.56 11.68 -6.34
N SER A 135 -42.77 11.67 -7.66
CA SER A 135 -44.01 12.12 -8.32
C SER A 135 -45.05 11.01 -8.52
N MET A 136 -44.76 9.76 -8.13
CA MET A 136 -45.73 8.67 -8.24
C MET A 136 -46.84 8.76 -7.20
N ILE A 137 -48.09 8.74 -7.67
CA ILE A 137 -49.29 8.71 -6.83
C ILE A 137 -49.28 7.41 -5.99
N GLY A 138 -49.36 7.54 -4.66
CA GLY A 138 -49.43 6.41 -3.71
C GLY A 138 -48.09 6.00 -3.07
N LEU A 139 -46.94 6.37 -3.67
CA LEU A 139 -45.60 6.08 -3.13
C LEU A 139 -44.76 7.35 -2.89
N GLY A 140 -45.15 8.49 -3.47
CA GLY A 140 -44.40 9.74 -3.41
C GLY A 140 -44.10 10.24 -1.99
N ASP A 141 -45.06 10.17 -1.07
CA ASP A 141 -44.87 10.64 0.32
C ASP A 141 -43.86 9.77 1.10
N ILE A 142 -43.90 8.45 0.89
CA ILE A 142 -42.97 7.51 1.50
C ILE A 142 -41.56 7.75 0.96
N ILE A 143 -41.44 7.90 -0.36
CA ILE A 143 -40.16 8.13 -1.04
C ILE A 143 -39.59 9.50 -0.65
N ALA A 144 -40.41 10.54 -0.53
CA ALA A 144 -39.99 11.87 -0.06
C ALA A 144 -39.46 11.84 1.38
N GLN A 145 -40.03 11.00 2.25
CA GLN A 145 -39.52 10.81 3.61
C GLN A 145 -38.18 10.06 3.63
N VAL A 146 -38.00 9.06 2.77
CA VAL A 146 -36.77 8.26 2.62
C VAL A 146 -35.62 9.11 2.04
N ILE A 147 -35.90 9.99 1.08
CA ILE A 147 -34.94 10.90 0.43
C ILE A 147 -34.64 12.14 1.29
N SER A 148 -35.44 12.41 2.32
CA SER A 148 -35.17 13.52 3.25
C SER A 148 -33.79 13.41 3.88
N VAL A 149 -33.20 14.53 4.29
CA VAL A 149 -31.89 14.57 4.96
C VAL A 149 -31.86 13.61 6.16
N LYS A 150 -32.95 13.50 6.91
CA LYS A 150 -33.07 12.55 8.04
C LYS A 150 -33.07 11.10 7.56
N GLY A 151 -33.82 10.79 6.50
CA GLY A 151 -33.89 9.45 5.91
C GLY A 151 -32.55 8.99 5.33
N LEU A 152 -31.86 9.86 4.58
CA LEU A 152 -30.52 9.60 4.04
C LEU A 152 -29.47 9.38 5.12
N ILE A 153 -29.51 10.15 6.21
CA ILE A 153 -28.60 9.93 7.34
C ILE A 153 -28.83 8.55 7.95
N VAL A 154 -30.08 8.13 8.13
CA VAL A 154 -30.40 6.80 8.68
C VAL A 154 -29.96 5.69 7.74
N ILE A 155 -30.26 5.80 6.44
CA ILE A 155 -29.84 4.81 5.43
C ILE A 155 -28.32 4.75 5.34
N GLY A 156 -27.64 5.90 5.35
CA GLY A 156 -26.19 5.97 5.36
C GLY A 156 -25.57 5.36 6.59
N PHE A 157 -26.17 5.57 7.76
CA PHE A 157 -25.74 4.93 8.99
C PHE A 157 -25.92 3.41 8.93
N ILE A 158 -27.04 2.92 8.38
CA ILE A 158 -27.28 1.48 8.19
C ILE A 158 -26.23 0.88 7.24
N ILE A 159 -26.01 1.50 6.07
CA ILE A 159 -24.99 1.05 5.10
C ILE A 159 -23.61 1.07 5.76
N PHE A 160 -23.28 2.16 6.48
CA PHE A 160 -22.04 2.28 7.22
C PHE A 160 -21.87 1.14 8.22
N CYS A 161 -22.84 0.87 9.07
CA CYS A 161 -22.77 -0.20 10.06
C CYS A 161 -22.58 -1.57 9.41
N VAL A 162 -23.34 -1.89 8.36
CA VAL A 162 -23.25 -3.17 7.65
C VAL A 162 -21.88 -3.32 6.98
N VAL A 163 -21.47 -2.33 6.20
CA VAL A 163 -20.17 -2.35 5.51
C VAL A 163 -19.03 -2.36 6.51
N TYR A 164 -19.14 -1.61 7.62
CA TYR A 164 -18.12 -1.59 8.67
C TYR A 164 -17.97 -2.96 9.32
N VAL A 165 -19.06 -3.64 9.69
CA VAL A 165 -19.00 -4.99 10.29
C VAL A 165 -18.39 -6.00 9.31
N LEU A 166 -18.78 -5.96 8.03
CA LEU A 166 -18.24 -6.84 7.00
C LEU A 166 -16.75 -6.55 6.70
N SER A 167 -16.40 -5.27 6.60
CA SER A 167 -15.02 -4.84 6.30
C SER A 167 -14.09 -5.07 7.48
N ASP A 168 -14.58 -4.94 8.71
CA ASP A 168 -13.79 -5.18 9.93
C ASP A 168 -13.29 -6.63 9.99
N LEU A 169 -14.10 -7.60 9.56
CA LEU A 169 -13.66 -8.99 9.46
C LEU A 169 -12.52 -9.17 8.45
N LEU A 170 -12.68 -8.66 7.23
CA LEU A 170 -11.66 -8.73 6.18
C LEU A 170 -10.37 -8.02 6.62
N ILE A 171 -10.50 -6.87 7.27
CA ILE A 171 -9.37 -6.09 7.73
C ILE A 171 -8.68 -6.75 8.90
N LYS A 172 -9.39 -7.44 9.80
CA LYS A 172 -8.77 -8.27 10.84
C LYS A 172 -7.95 -9.41 10.25
N VAL A 173 -8.44 -10.06 9.19
CA VAL A 173 -7.69 -11.11 8.48
C VAL A 173 -6.44 -10.53 7.79
N MET A 174 -6.59 -9.42 7.07
CA MET A 174 -5.46 -8.72 6.45
C MET A 174 -4.46 -8.23 7.51
N ALA A 175 -4.93 -7.69 8.63
CA ALA A 175 -4.09 -7.24 9.72
C ALA A 175 -3.38 -8.40 10.42
N LEU A 176 -3.98 -9.59 10.49
CA LEU A 176 -3.32 -10.79 10.99
C LEU A 176 -2.14 -11.17 10.09
N ILE A 177 -2.35 -11.22 8.77
CA ILE A 177 -1.28 -11.46 7.79
C ILE A 177 -0.22 -10.36 7.91
N GLY A 178 -0.64 -9.10 7.95
CA GLY A 178 0.24 -7.95 8.09
C GLY A 178 1.07 -7.98 9.37
N LYS A 179 0.53 -8.46 10.50
CA LYS A 179 1.29 -8.65 11.75
C LYS A 179 2.39 -9.70 11.62
N VAL A 180 2.14 -10.76 10.86
CA VAL A 180 3.15 -11.80 10.59
C VAL A 180 4.31 -11.21 9.77
N PHE A 181 4.00 -10.53 8.66
CA PHE A 181 5.02 -9.92 7.80
C PHE A 181 5.72 -8.72 8.45
N ALA A 182 5.00 -7.94 9.26
CA ALA A 182 5.55 -6.82 10.00
C ALA A 182 6.35 -7.25 11.23
N SER A 183 6.33 -8.53 11.61
CA SER A 183 7.11 -9.03 12.74
C SER A 183 8.59 -8.73 12.52
N LYS A 184 9.27 -8.29 13.59
CA LYS A 184 10.70 -7.92 13.55
C LYS A 184 11.58 -8.98 12.86
N PRO A 185 11.51 -10.29 13.21
CA PRO A 185 12.40 -11.28 12.60
C PRO A 185 12.14 -11.48 11.10
N VAL A 186 10.88 -11.49 10.66
CA VAL A 186 10.53 -11.66 9.24
C VAL A 186 10.97 -10.43 8.43
N SER A 187 10.71 -9.23 8.94
CA SER A 187 11.10 -7.98 8.27
C SER A 187 12.61 -7.85 8.09
N VAL A 188 13.40 -8.27 9.08
CA VAL A 188 14.86 -8.24 8.99
C VAL A 188 15.36 -9.25 7.96
N LEU A 189 14.83 -10.48 7.95
CA LEU A 189 15.19 -11.49 6.95
C LEU A 189 14.88 -11.02 5.53
N VAL A 190 13.67 -10.51 5.31
CA VAL A 190 13.25 -9.98 4.00
C VAL A 190 14.16 -8.81 3.58
N GLY A 191 14.47 -7.89 4.49
CA GLY A 191 15.36 -6.77 4.20
C GLY A 191 16.80 -7.19 3.86
N LEU A 192 17.36 -8.15 4.59
CA LEU A 192 18.70 -8.67 4.30
C LEU A 192 18.75 -9.42 2.96
N VAL A 193 17.73 -10.21 2.64
CA VAL A 193 17.61 -10.88 1.33
C VAL A 193 17.50 -9.84 0.22
N ALA A 194 16.70 -8.79 0.40
CA ALA A 194 16.57 -7.72 -0.58
C ALA A 194 17.89 -7.00 -0.84
N ILE A 195 18.65 -6.67 0.22
CA ILE A 195 19.99 -6.07 0.09
C ILE A 195 20.93 -7.03 -0.66
N ALA A 196 20.95 -8.31 -0.30
CA ALA A 196 21.82 -9.30 -0.95
C ALA A 196 21.48 -9.44 -2.45
N VAL A 197 20.19 -9.51 -2.80
CA VAL A 197 19.74 -9.57 -4.19
C VAL A 197 20.09 -8.28 -4.93
N GLY A 198 19.90 -7.10 -4.32
CA GLY A 198 20.29 -5.83 -4.92
C GLY A 198 21.79 -5.73 -5.20
N VAL A 199 22.64 -6.19 -4.28
CA VAL A 199 24.09 -6.27 -4.50
C VAL A 199 24.44 -7.25 -5.63
N LEU A 200 23.76 -8.40 -5.71
CA LEU A 200 23.95 -9.36 -6.80
C LEU A 200 23.54 -8.80 -8.16
N VAL A 201 22.49 -7.98 -8.24
CA VAL A 201 22.12 -7.27 -9.48
C VAL A 201 23.27 -6.37 -9.96
N LEU A 202 23.97 -5.68 -9.05
CA LEU A 202 25.11 -4.82 -9.41
C LEU A 202 26.35 -5.61 -9.83
N LEU A 203 26.61 -6.75 -9.20
CA LEU A 203 27.84 -7.52 -9.42
C LEU A 203 27.72 -8.49 -10.59
N ASN A 204 26.59 -9.18 -10.71
CA ASN A 204 26.35 -10.19 -11.74
C ASN A 204 24.84 -10.43 -11.94
N PRO A 205 24.16 -9.57 -12.74
CA PRO A 205 22.71 -9.64 -12.93
C PRO A 205 22.26 -10.95 -13.60
N ALA A 206 23.12 -11.59 -14.39
CA ALA A 206 22.82 -12.85 -15.07
C ALA A 206 22.54 -14.02 -14.11
N LEU A 207 23.13 -14.00 -12.90
CA LEU A 207 22.85 -15.02 -11.87
C LEU A 207 21.42 -14.99 -11.37
N LEU A 208 20.74 -13.85 -11.51
CA LEU A 208 19.36 -13.64 -11.09
C LEU A 208 18.37 -13.72 -12.25
N GLY A 209 18.83 -14.13 -13.43
CA GLY A 209 18.00 -14.25 -14.63
C GLY A 209 17.68 -12.92 -15.33
N LEU A 210 18.37 -11.83 -14.97
CA LEU A 210 18.30 -10.58 -15.72
C LEU A 210 19.09 -10.69 -17.01
N VAL A 211 18.45 -10.28 -18.11
CA VAL A 211 19.05 -10.12 -19.43
C VAL A 211 18.99 -8.63 -19.78
N ALA A 212 19.68 -8.21 -20.86
CA ALA A 212 19.58 -6.86 -21.37
C ALA A 212 18.11 -6.43 -21.50
N TRP A 213 17.79 -5.25 -20.96
CA TRP A 213 16.47 -4.67 -21.02
C TRP A 213 16.08 -4.35 -22.47
N PRO A 214 14.82 -4.59 -22.88
CA PRO A 214 14.34 -4.26 -24.22
C PRO A 214 14.24 -2.76 -24.49
#